data_AF-A0A7L3GD79-F1
#
_entry.id   AF-A0A7L3GD79-F1
#
_cell.length_a   1.000
_cell.length_b   1.000
_cell.length_c   1.000
_cell.angle_alpha   90.00
_cell.angle_beta   90.00
_cell.angle_gamma   90.00
#
_symmetry.space_group_name_H-M   'P 1'
#
loop_
_entity.id
_entity.type
_entity.pdbx_description
1 polymer ?
#
loop_
_entity_poly.entity_id
_entity_poly.type
_entity_poly.pdbx_seq_one_letter_code
_entity_poly.pdbx_strand_id
1 'polypeptide(L)'
;MLNQGWWDEEEEKGWRKSSRKMVTGRFPPPRDFGEGFWGGKGADAAPQVMEAFEQAERKPKPNVQLLFSDVYREMPPHLRRQQEALEQHLQHYGEHYPLEHFEK
;
A
#
# COMPACT_ATOMS: atom_id res chain seq x y z
N MET A 1 -9.25 -26.52 11.40
CA MET A 1 -9.84 -25.49 10.53
C MET A 1 -9.26 -25.70 9.15
N LEU A 2 -10.06 -26.20 8.20
CA LEU A 2 -9.59 -26.52 6.85
C LEU A 2 -9.51 -25.20 6.06
N ASN A 3 -8.30 -24.80 5.69
CA ASN A 3 -8.03 -23.69 4.79
C ASN A 3 -8.49 -24.10 3.39
N GLN A 4 -9.75 -23.82 3.05
CA GLN A 4 -10.31 -24.07 1.72
C GLN A 4 -10.47 -22.71 1.04
N GLY A 5 -9.41 -22.30 0.35
CA GLY A 5 -9.46 -21.17 -0.57
C GLY A 5 -10.34 -21.47 -1.78
N TRP A 6 -10.70 -20.44 -2.53
CA TRP A 6 -11.56 -20.52 -3.73
C TRP A 6 -10.92 -21.24 -4.94
N TRP A 7 -9.72 -21.82 -4.77
CA TRP A 7 -8.89 -22.42 -5.82
C TRP A 7 -8.06 -23.56 -5.22
N ASP A 8 -7.88 -24.64 -5.98
CA ASP A 8 -6.94 -25.71 -5.65
C ASP A 8 -5.50 -25.32 -6.03
N GLU A 9 -4.51 -25.77 -5.26
CA GLU A 9 -3.09 -25.49 -5.51
C GLU A 9 -2.62 -26.05 -6.87
N GLU A 10 -3.15 -27.20 -7.26
CA GLU A 10 -2.86 -27.84 -8.54
C GLU A 10 -3.36 -26.99 -9.71
N GLU A 11 -4.56 -26.43 -9.58
CA GLU A 11 -5.15 -25.51 -10.56
C GLU A 11 -4.33 -24.23 -10.68
N GLU A 12 -3.96 -23.59 -9.56
CA GLU A 12 -3.14 -22.37 -9.57
C GLU A 12 -1.77 -22.63 -10.25
N LYS A 13 -1.11 -23.75 -9.93
CA LYS A 13 0.16 -24.14 -10.56
C LYS A 13 -0.01 -24.34 -12.07
N GLY A 14 -1.11 -24.97 -12.50
CA GLY A 14 -1.48 -25.14 -13.91
C GLY A 14 -1.65 -23.80 -14.63
N TRP A 15 -2.41 -22.89 -14.02
CA TRP A 15 -2.64 -21.53 -14.53
C TRP A 15 -1.37 -20.69 -14.62
N ARG A 16 -0.50 -20.75 -13.61
CA ARG A 16 0.80 -20.04 -13.61
C ARG A 16 1.71 -20.56 -14.72
N LYS A 17 1.74 -21.87 -14.93
CA LYS A 17 2.53 -22.51 -16.00
C LYS A 17 2.00 -22.16 -17.39
N SER A 18 0.68 -22.21 -17.58
CA SER A 18 0.01 -21.85 -18.84
C SER A 18 0.24 -20.38 -19.18
N SER A 19 0.02 -19.48 -18.21
CA SER A 19 0.23 -18.04 -18.36
C SER A 19 1.67 -17.69 -18.68
N ARG A 20 2.64 -18.28 -17.96
CA ARG A 20 4.07 -18.07 -18.23
C ARG A 20 4.44 -18.49 -19.65
N LYS A 21 3.92 -19.63 -20.11
CA LYS A 21 4.16 -20.14 -21.48
C LYS A 21 3.53 -19.24 -22.55
N MET A 22 2.34 -18.69 -22.30
CA MET A 22 1.71 -17.74 -23.22
C MET A 22 2.50 -16.44 -23.33
N VAL A 23 2.96 -15.89 -22.21
CA VAL A 23 3.71 -14.62 -22.19
C VAL A 23 5.09 -14.78 -22.84
N THR A 24 5.85 -15.82 -22.49
CA THR A 24 7.20 -16.03 -23.04
C THR A 24 7.18 -16.54 -24.48
N GLY A 25 6.16 -17.32 -24.86
CA GLY A 25 6.00 -17.81 -26.23
C GLY A 25 5.53 -16.73 -27.19
N ARG A 26 4.69 -15.79 -26.73
CA ARG A 26 4.16 -14.69 -27.56
C ARG A 26 5.14 -13.51 -27.69
N PHE A 27 5.98 -13.29 -26.69
CA PHE A 27 7.00 -12.24 -26.67
C PHE A 27 8.38 -12.82 -26.31
N PRO A 28 9.08 -13.42 -27.29
CA PRO A 28 10.47 -13.83 -27.08
C PRO A 28 11.35 -12.59 -26.84
N PRO A 29 12.41 -12.70 -26.01
CA PRO A 29 13.36 -11.60 -25.85
C PRO A 29 14.04 -11.26 -27.19
N PRO A 30 14.45 -10.00 -27.39
CA PRO A 30 15.27 -9.62 -28.55
C PRO A 30 16.51 -10.52 -28.65
N ARG A 31 16.94 -10.82 -29.89
CA ARG A 31 18.05 -11.75 -30.19
C ARG A 31 19.35 -11.46 -29.45
N ASP A 32 19.58 -10.20 -29.11
CA ASP A 32 20.80 -9.72 -28.44
C ASP A 32 20.76 -9.88 -26.91
N PHE A 33 19.60 -10.23 -26.34
CA PHE A 33 19.42 -10.44 -24.92
C PHE A 33 19.25 -11.94 -24.63
N GLY A 34 20.26 -12.53 -23.97
CA GLY A 34 20.31 -13.97 -23.67
C GLY A 34 19.20 -14.49 -22.76
N GLU A 35 19.24 -15.81 -22.48
CA GLU A 35 18.20 -16.57 -21.75
C GLU A 35 17.85 -16.05 -20.34
N GLY A 36 18.63 -15.11 -19.79
CA GLY A 36 18.39 -14.43 -18.51
C GLY A 36 17.60 -13.11 -18.59
N PHE A 37 17.18 -12.64 -19.77
CA PHE A 37 16.54 -11.31 -19.95
C PHE A 37 15.34 -11.08 -19.02
N TRP A 38 14.48 -12.09 -18.87
CA TRP A 38 13.30 -12.02 -18.00
C TRP A 38 13.60 -12.42 -16.55
N GLY A 39 14.73 -13.08 -16.29
CA GLY A 39 15.13 -13.57 -14.96
C GLY A 39 15.70 -12.49 -14.05
N GLY A 40 16.18 -11.38 -14.61
CA GLY A 40 16.90 -10.34 -13.85
C GLY A 40 16.02 -9.34 -13.10
N LYS A 41 14.76 -9.11 -13.49
CA LYS A 41 13.96 -8.00 -12.92
C LYS A 41 13.22 -8.32 -11.62
N GLY A 42 13.07 -9.61 -11.28
CA GLY A 42 12.34 -10.04 -10.09
C GLY A 42 13.16 -9.99 -8.80
N ALA A 43 14.48 -10.17 -8.91
CA ALA A 43 15.38 -10.23 -7.76
C ALA A 43 15.55 -8.86 -7.08
N ASP A 44 15.56 -7.77 -7.86
CA ASP A 44 15.70 -6.41 -7.32
C ASP A 44 14.36 -5.82 -6.84
N ALA A 45 13.22 -6.35 -7.30
CA ALA A 45 11.90 -5.85 -6.93
C ALA A 45 11.54 -6.20 -5.48
N ALA A 46 11.90 -7.40 -5.02
CA ALA A 46 11.63 -7.83 -3.65
C ALA A 46 12.31 -6.93 -2.58
N PRO A 47 13.63 -6.63 -2.65
CA PRO A 47 14.26 -5.76 -1.67
C PRO A 47 13.71 -4.32 -1.74
N GLN A 48 13.39 -3.80 -2.92
CA GLN A 48 12.78 -2.46 -3.06
C GLN A 48 11.40 -2.38 -2.39
N VAL A 49 10.56 -3.41 -2.53
CA VAL A 49 9.25 -3.46 -1.87
C VAL A 49 9.40 -3.55 -0.36
N MET A 50 10.32 -4.38 0.13
CA MET A 50 10.58 -4.50 1.56
C MET A 50 11.12 -3.20 2.16
N GLU A 51 12.06 -2.56 1.48
CA GLU A 51 12.61 -1.26 1.90
C GLU A 51 11.52 -0.17 1.92
N ALA A 52 10.70 -0.08 0.87
CA ALA A 52 9.60 0.88 0.82
C ALA A 52 8.57 0.64 1.95
N PHE A 53 8.33 -0.62 2.30
CA PHE A 53 7.45 -1.01 3.40
C PHE A 53 8.03 -0.59 4.76
N GLU A 54 9.30 -0.90 5.04
CA GLU A 54 9.97 -0.47 6.26
C GLU A 54 9.99 1.06 6.40
N GLN A 55 10.21 1.78 5.31
CA GLN A 55 10.14 3.24 5.30
C GLN A 55 8.74 3.77 5.58
N ALA A 56 7.71 3.10 5.06
CA ALA A 56 6.32 3.49 5.28
C ALA A 56 5.86 3.24 6.72
N GLU A 57 6.25 2.12 7.34
CA GLU A 57 5.89 1.79 8.73
C GLU A 57 6.54 2.74 9.75
N ARG A 58 7.72 3.27 9.44
CA ARG A 58 8.41 4.23 10.31
C ARG A 58 7.84 5.64 10.24
N LYS A 59 7.14 6.00 9.16
CA LYS A 59 6.57 7.33 9.00
C LYS A 59 5.38 7.50 9.95
N PRO A 60 5.33 8.58 10.73
CA PRO A 60 4.16 8.89 11.54
C PRO A 60 2.93 9.08 10.62
N LYS A 61 1.76 8.87 11.21
CA LYS A 61 0.47 9.13 10.58
C LYS A 61 0.30 10.64 10.34
N PRO A 62 -0.39 11.03 9.27
CA PRO A 62 -0.65 12.45 8.98
C PRO A 62 -1.42 13.11 10.11
N ASN A 63 -1.21 14.42 10.31
CA ASN A 63 -1.87 15.20 11.36
C ASN A 63 -3.41 15.01 11.35
N VAL A 64 -4.00 14.84 12.53
CA VAL A 64 -5.46 14.63 12.72
C VAL A 64 -6.32 15.74 12.12
N GLN A 65 -5.79 16.96 12.00
CA GLN A 65 -6.49 18.09 11.38
C GLN A 65 -6.76 17.87 9.88
N LEU A 66 -5.94 17.05 9.20
CA LEU A 66 -6.13 16.71 7.79
C LEU A 66 -7.40 15.89 7.53
N LEU A 67 -8.07 15.41 8.58
CA LEU A 67 -9.39 14.78 8.48
C LEU A 67 -10.45 15.73 7.90
N PHE A 68 -10.30 17.04 8.09
CA PHE A 68 -11.29 18.05 7.70
C PHE A 68 -10.95 18.78 6.39
N SER A 69 -9.70 18.67 5.93
CA SER A 69 -9.27 19.26 4.65
C SER A 69 -9.71 18.39 3.46
N ASP A 70 -9.68 18.97 2.26
CA ASP A 70 -9.98 18.30 0.99
C ASP A 70 -11.38 17.68 0.83
N VAL A 71 -12.28 17.85 1.82
CA VAL A 71 -13.69 17.48 1.72
C VAL A 71 -14.42 18.33 0.67
N TYR A 72 -14.08 19.62 0.64
CA TYR A 72 -14.53 20.60 -0.33
C TYR A 72 -13.33 21.42 -0.79
N ARG A 73 -13.46 22.09 -1.94
CA ARG A 73 -12.45 23.02 -2.44
C ARG A 73 -12.06 24.08 -1.40
N GLU A 74 -13.05 24.57 -0.66
CA GLU A 74 -12.85 25.50 0.45
C GLU A 74 -13.56 24.97 1.68
N MET A 75 -12.91 25.07 2.84
CA MET A 75 -13.46 24.56 4.08
C MET A 75 -14.67 25.41 4.53
N PRO A 76 -15.89 24.85 4.56
CA PRO A 76 -17.08 25.58 4.96
C PRO A 76 -17.09 25.87 6.48
N PRO A 77 -17.83 26.90 6.94
CA PRO A 77 -17.80 27.32 8.35
C PRO A 77 -18.19 26.26 9.37
N HIS A 78 -19.05 25.30 9.00
CA HIS A 78 -19.43 24.22 9.91
C HIS A 78 -18.32 23.19 10.09
N LEU A 79 -17.52 22.89 9.05
CA LEU A 79 -16.36 22.00 9.18
C LEU A 79 -15.24 22.65 9.99
N ARG A 80 -15.01 23.96 9.83
CA ARG A 80 -14.08 24.70 10.71
C ARG A 80 -14.46 24.58 12.18
N ARG A 81 -15.75 24.78 12.51
CA ARG A 81 -16.24 24.62 13.89
C ARG A 81 -16.04 23.20 14.43
N GLN A 82 -16.17 22.17 13.59
CA GLN A 82 -15.92 20.78 13.97
C GLN A 82 -14.42 20.52 14.22
N GLN A 83 -13.54 21.07 13.37
CA GLN A 83 -12.10 21.01 13.55
C GLN A 83 -11.67 21.67 14.87
N GLU A 84 -12.16 22.88 15.16
CA GLU A 84 -11.89 23.60 16.41
C GLU A 84 -12.40 22.83 17.64
N ALA A 85 -13.58 22.24 17.56
CA ALA A 85 -14.14 21.42 18.64
C ALA A 85 -13.28 20.17 18.91
N LEU A 86 -12.75 19.52 17.86
CA LEU A 86 -11.82 18.39 18.02
C LEU A 86 -10.51 18.85 18.66
N GLU A 87 -9.97 20.00 18.24
CA GLU A 87 -8.73 20.53 18.80
C GLU A 87 -8.87 20.79 20.31
N GLN A 88 -9.96 21.43 20.74
CA GLN A 88 -10.26 21.63 22.16
C GLN A 88 -10.44 20.30 22.91
N HIS A 89 -11.11 19.32 22.28
CA HIS A 89 -11.29 17.99 22.86
C HIS A 89 -9.94 17.28 23.09
N LEU A 90 -9.03 17.32 22.12
CA LEU A 90 -7.71 16.70 22.26
C LEU A 90 -6.79 17.46 23.24
N GLN A 91 -7.00 18.76 23.44
CA GLN A 91 -6.29 19.49 24.50
C GLN A 91 -6.66 19.00 25.90
N HIS A 92 -7.93 18.67 26.13
CA HIS A 92 -8.41 18.23 27.45
C HIS A 92 -8.36 16.70 27.65
N TYR A 93 -8.56 15.93 26.58
CA TYR A 93 -8.73 14.47 26.62
C TYR A 93 -7.77 13.72 25.70
N GLY A 94 -6.68 14.36 25.27
CA GLY A 94 -5.69 13.77 24.36
C GLY A 94 -5.04 12.50 24.88
N GLU A 95 -4.98 12.31 26.21
CA GLU A 95 -4.44 11.10 26.85
C GLU A 95 -5.20 9.81 26.50
N HIS A 96 -6.45 9.92 26.04
CA HIS A 96 -7.25 8.78 25.63
C HIS A 96 -7.06 8.39 24.15
N TYR A 97 -6.20 9.09 23.42
CA TYR A 97 -5.97 8.87 21.99
C TYR A 97 -4.49 8.59 21.71
N PRO A 98 -4.17 7.72 20.75
CA PRO A 98 -2.80 7.37 20.41
C PRO A 98 -2.13 8.46 19.54
N LEU A 99 -2.01 9.68 20.08
CA LEU A 99 -1.48 10.86 19.38
C LEU A 99 0.03 10.78 19.11
N GLU A 100 0.74 9.87 19.79
CA GLU A 100 2.19 9.66 19.62
C GLU A 100 2.58 9.21 18.21
N HIS A 101 1.67 8.52 17.52
CA HIS A 101 1.90 8.05 16.15
C HIS A 101 1.55 9.08 15.09
N PHE A 102 1.09 10.28 15.46
CA PHE A 102 0.64 11.30 14.52
C PHE A 102 1.65 12.44 14.41
N GLU A 103 1.73 13.04 13.23
CA GLU A 103 2.40 14.31 13.01
C GLU A 103 1.70 15.43 13.80
N LYS A 104 2.50 16.36 14.32
CA LYS A 104 2.02 17.51 15.10
C LYS A 104 1.48 18.62 14.21
#